data_AF-A0A1Q6X3X0-F1
#
_entry.id   AF-A0A1Q6X3X0-F1
#
_cell.length_a   1.000
_cell.length_b   1.000
_cell.length_c   1.000
_cell.angle_alpha   90.00
_cell.angle_beta   90.00
_cell.angle_gamma   90.00
#
_symmetry.space_group_name_H-M   'P 1'
#
loop_
_entity.id
_entity.type
_entity.pdbx_description
1 polymer ?
#
loop_
_entity_poly.entity_id
_entity_poly.type
_entity_poly.pdbx_seq_one_letter_code
_entity_poly.pdbx_strand_id
1 'polypeptide(L)'
;MDTDDQEKKTNKAGGDPAQGAPPTPTDTPSEETPEPVDPVEAKRRAYRKLKPVGPIMKPLSDEEVQRMLYDPEDKEREHLLDAMPKPDTDDQDGF
;
A
#
# COMPACT_ATOMS: atom_id res chain seq x y z
N MET A 1 2.20 -52.92 -12.94
CA MET A 1 1.24 -52.26 -13.85
C MET A 1 1.83 -50.90 -14.17
N ASP A 2 2.67 -50.88 -15.21
CA ASP A 2 3.21 -49.67 -15.80
C ASP A 2 2.12 -49.01 -16.67
N THR A 3 1.83 -47.75 -16.39
CA THR A 3 1.31 -46.80 -17.36
C THR A 3 1.80 -45.42 -16.95
N ASP A 4 2.94 -45.05 -17.55
CA ASP A 4 3.13 -43.79 -18.28
C ASP A 4 1.80 -43.10 -18.65
N ASP A 5 1.72 -41.79 -18.46
CA ASP A 5 1.69 -40.88 -19.62
C ASP A 5 1.68 -39.41 -19.15
N GLN A 6 2.78 -38.71 -19.46
CA GLN A 6 2.78 -37.25 -19.52
C GLN A 6 2.37 -36.82 -20.93
N GLU A 7 1.18 -36.27 -21.13
CA GLU A 7 0.90 -35.40 -22.28
C GLU A 7 -0.05 -34.26 -21.86
N LYS A 8 0.41 -33.00 -21.81
CA LYS A 8 0.58 -32.05 -22.92
C LYS A 8 -0.71 -31.70 -23.68
N LYS A 9 -0.77 -30.40 -24.01
CA LYS A 9 -1.61 -29.69 -25.02
C LYS A 9 -2.84 -29.02 -24.40
N THR A 10 -2.81 -27.72 -24.12
CA THR A 10 -2.78 -26.56 -25.03
C THR A 10 -3.98 -26.48 -25.98
N ASN A 11 -4.63 -25.33 -25.88
CA ASN A 11 -5.25 -24.53 -26.96
C ASN A 11 -6.77 -24.50 -27.04
N LYS A 12 -7.23 -23.25 -26.86
CA LYS A 12 -8.35 -22.56 -27.51
C LYS A 12 -8.90 -23.24 -28.76
N ALA A 13 -10.23 -23.25 -28.85
CA ALA A 13 -11.04 -22.48 -29.82
C ALA A 13 -12.40 -23.18 -29.89
N GLY A 14 -13.49 -22.50 -29.54
CA GLY A 14 -14.36 -21.86 -30.54
C GLY A 14 -15.58 -22.76 -30.77
N GLY A 15 -16.80 -22.28 -30.90
CA GLY A 15 -17.40 -20.96 -30.94
C GLY A 15 -18.90 -21.20 -31.23
N ASP A 16 -19.72 -20.16 -31.14
CA ASP A 16 -20.85 -20.06 -32.08
C ASP A 16 -21.11 -18.58 -32.38
N PRO A 17 -21.24 -18.16 -33.66
CA PRO A 17 -21.22 -16.78 -34.11
C PRO A 17 -22.60 -16.30 -34.54
N ALA A 18 -23.04 -15.14 -34.04
CA ALA A 18 -24.10 -14.32 -34.63
C ALA A 18 -24.15 -13.02 -33.81
N GLN A 19 -24.00 -11.80 -34.31
CA GLN A 19 -24.02 -11.22 -35.65
C GLN A 19 -23.38 -9.81 -35.51
N GLY A 20 -22.67 -9.35 -36.54
CA GLY A 20 -22.46 -7.92 -36.81
C GLY A 20 -21.10 -7.33 -36.40
N ALA A 21 -20.22 -7.19 -37.38
CA ALA A 21 -19.08 -6.25 -37.36
C ALA A 21 -19.02 -5.54 -38.73
N PRO A 22 -18.38 -4.36 -38.90
CA PRO A 22 -17.84 -3.40 -37.91
C PRO A 22 -18.32 -1.93 -38.21
N PRO A 23 -17.95 -0.92 -37.41
CA PRO A 23 -16.62 -0.34 -37.58
C PRO A 23 -15.81 -0.35 -36.29
N THR A 24 -14.51 -0.52 -36.46
CA THR A 24 -13.46 -0.33 -35.47
C THR A 24 -13.68 0.95 -34.64
N PRO A 25 -13.72 0.90 -33.30
CA PRO A 25 -13.13 2.00 -32.56
C PRO A 25 -11.64 1.86 -32.81
N THR A 26 -11.11 2.72 -33.67
CA THR A 26 -9.69 2.99 -33.75
C THR A 26 -9.18 3.12 -32.32
N ASP A 27 -8.33 2.20 -31.90
CA ASP A 27 -7.45 2.33 -30.74
C ASP A 27 -6.46 3.46 -31.08
N THR A 28 -6.98 4.69 -31.17
CA THR A 28 -6.13 5.86 -30.99
C THR A 28 -5.73 5.79 -29.52
N PRO A 29 -4.43 5.68 -29.16
CA PRO A 29 -4.05 6.11 -27.84
C PRO A 29 -4.51 7.55 -27.79
N SER A 30 -5.55 7.82 -27.00
CA SER A 30 -5.92 9.19 -26.68
C SER A 30 -4.62 9.78 -26.16
N GLU A 31 -4.03 10.69 -26.93
CA GLU A 31 -2.87 11.46 -26.54
C GLU A 31 -3.38 12.38 -25.43
N GLU A 32 -3.55 11.78 -24.26
CA GLU A 32 -3.74 12.46 -23.00
C GLU A 32 -2.45 13.23 -22.84
N THR A 33 -2.51 14.51 -23.20
CA THR A 33 -1.46 15.49 -22.93
C THR A 33 -0.91 15.16 -21.56
N PRO A 34 0.37 14.76 -21.42
CA PRO A 34 0.90 14.41 -20.12
C PRO A 34 0.79 15.67 -19.28
N GLU A 35 -0.20 15.70 -18.38
CA GLU A 35 -0.27 16.78 -17.41
C GLU A 35 1.09 16.86 -16.74
N PRO A 36 1.64 18.07 -16.55
CA PRO A 36 2.95 18.22 -15.92
C PRO A 36 2.87 17.58 -14.54
N VAL A 37 3.36 16.35 -14.44
CA VAL A 37 3.32 15.60 -13.20
C VAL A 37 4.17 16.39 -12.23
N ASP A 38 3.53 16.88 -11.16
CA ASP A 38 4.23 17.53 -10.06
C ASP A 38 5.47 16.68 -9.73
N PRO A 39 6.69 17.23 -9.78
CA PRO A 39 7.90 16.48 -9.52
C PRO A 39 7.85 15.71 -8.19
N VAL A 40 7.06 16.17 -7.20
CA VAL A 40 6.81 15.45 -5.95
C VAL A 40 5.93 14.22 -6.16
N GLU A 41 4.86 14.33 -6.95
CA GLU A 41 4.03 13.18 -7.33
C GLU A 41 4.79 12.18 -8.20
N ALA A 42 5.61 12.63 -9.14
CA ALA A 42 6.42 11.76 -9.99
C ALA A 42 7.38 10.91 -9.15
N LYS A 43 8.06 11.55 -8.19
CA LYS A 43 8.90 10.87 -7.20
C LYS A 43 8.08 9.88 -6.36
N ARG A 44 6.92 10.29 -5.83
CA ARG A 44 6.04 9.41 -5.04
C ARG A 44 5.59 8.18 -5.85
N ARG A 45 5.24 8.36 -7.12
CA ARG A 45 4.88 7.27 -8.04
C ARG A 45 6.07 6.35 -8.32
N ALA A 46 7.27 6.89 -8.47
CA ALA A 46 8.50 6.10 -8.63
C ALA A 46 8.79 5.25 -7.38
N TYR A 47 8.69 5.82 -6.18
CA TYR A 47 8.88 5.08 -4.93
C TYR A 47 7.85 3.97 -4.71
N ARG A 48 6.59 4.16 -5.13
CA ARG A 48 5.55 3.10 -5.07
C ARG A 48 5.85 1.91 -5.99
N LYS A 49 6.58 2.12 -7.10
CA LYS A 49 6.96 1.05 -8.04
C LYS A 49 8.19 0.27 -7.58
N LEU A 50 8.98 0.84 -6.67
CA LEU A 50 10.12 0.15 -6.10
C LEU A 50 9.64 -0.94 -5.13
N LYS A 51 10.22 -2.13 -5.26
CA LYS A 51 10.01 -3.19 -4.28
C LYS A 51 10.57 -2.72 -2.93
N PRO A 52 9.89 -3.01 -1.81
CA PRO A 52 10.42 -2.69 -0.50
C PRO A 52 11.80 -3.32 -0.34
N VAL A 53 12.73 -2.54 0.21
CA VAL A 53 14.09 -2.97 0.48
C VAL A 53 14.07 -3.78 1.77
N GLY A 54 14.51 -5.03 1.70
CA GLY A 54 14.56 -5.94 2.85
C GLY A 54 13.40 -6.96 2.89
N PRO A 55 13.33 -7.77 3.96
CA PRO A 55 12.28 -8.76 4.13
C PRO A 55 10.90 -8.10 4.17
N ILE A 56 9.91 -8.73 3.52
CA ILE A 56 8.52 -8.30 3.63
C ILE A 56 8.06 -8.63 5.05
N MET A 57 7.92 -7.59 5.88
CA MET A 57 7.39 -7.72 7.22
C MET A 57 5.90 -8.05 7.14
N LYS A 58 5.44 -8.98 7.98
CA LYS A 58 4.02 -9.24 8.15
C LYS A 58 3.36 -8.02 8.80
N PRO A 59 2.12 -7.67 8.42
CA PRO A 59 1.38 -6.66 9.17
C PRO A 59 1.21 -7.13 10.62
N LEU A 60 1.15 -6.17 11.54
CA LEU A 60 0.81 -6.45 12.94
C LEU A 60 -0.57 -7.11 13.01
N SER A 61 -0.71 -8.08 13.91
CA SER A 61 -2.00 -8.65 14.25
C SER A 61 -2.84 -7.66 15.05
N ASP A 62 -4.16 -7.81 15.02
CA ASP A 62 -5.08 -6.94 15.76
C ASP A 62 -4.77 -6.93 17.27
N GLU A 63 -4.34 -8.06 17.83
CA GLU A 63 -3.92 -8.17 19.22
C GLU A 63 -2.63 -7.39 19.51
N GLU A 64 -1.65 -7.41 18.60
CA GLU A 64 -0.42 -6.62 18.74
C GLU A 64 -0.72 -5.13 18.68
N VAL A 65 -1.59 -4.72 17.76
CA VAL A 65 -2.05 -3.33 17.67
C VAL A 65 -2.76 -2.91 18.95
N GLN A 66 -3.66 -3.75 19.49
CA GLN A 66 -4.36 -3.46 20.73
C GLN A 66 -3.41 -3.35 21.92
N ARG A 67 -2.42 -4.23 22.04
CA ARG A 67 -1.40 -4.14 23.11
C ARG A 67 -0.58 -2.85 23.03
N MET A 68 -0.21 -2.43 21.82
CA MET A 68 0.52 -1.18 21.63
C MET A 68 -0.34 0.07 21.87
N LEU A 69 -1.64 0.01 21.55
CA LEU A 69 -2.53 1.16 21.69
C LEU A 69 -3.08 1.33 23.11
N TYR A 70 -3.19 0.23 23.85
CA TYR A 70 -3.76 0.19 25.20
C TYR A 70 -2.77 -0.39 26.19
N ASP A 71 -1.54 0.14 26.19
CA ASP A 71 -0.57 -0.21 27.21
C ASP A 71 -1.08 0.28 28.59
N PRO A 72 -1.31 -0.60 29.57
CA PRO A 72 -1.74 -0.19 30.90
C PRO A 72 -0.72 0.75 31.58
N GLU A 73 0.56 0.64 31.25
CA GLU A 73 1.62 1.51 31.80
C GLU A 73 1.53 2.95 31.28
N ASP A 74 0.97 3.16 30.09
CA ASP A 74 0.80 4.50 29.51
C ASP A 74 -0.11 5.38 30.37
N LYS A 75 -1.19 4.82 30.90
CA LYS A 75 -2.11 5.55 31.80
C LYS A 75 -1.45 5.93 33.12
N GLU A 76 -0.65 5.04 33.68
CA GLU A 76 0.11 5.32 34.91
C GLU A 76 1.16 6.41 34.65
N ARG A 77 1.88 6.33 33.53
CA ARG A 77 2.86 7.33 33.11
C ARG A 77 2.21 8.71 32.92
N GLU A 78 1.07 8.78 32.24
CA GLU A 78 0.32 10.04 32.08
C GLU A 78 -0.11 10.62 33.43
N HIS A 79 -0.58 9.79 34.35
CA HIS A 79 -0.99 10.23 35.67
C HIS A 79 0.19 10.78 36.48
N LEU A 80 1.35 10.12 36.41
CA LEU A 80 2.59 10.57 37.05
C LEU A 80 3.09 11.89 36.44
N LEU A 81 3.04 12.03 35.10
CA LEU A 81 3.47 13.25 34.42
C LEU A 81 2.60 14.46 34.76
N ASP A 82 1.29 14.27 34.95
CA ASP A 82 0.41 15.37 35.37
C ASP A 82 0.60 15.72 36.86
N ALA A 83 0.97 14.74 37.69
CA ALA A 83 1.32 14.95 39.09
C ALA A 83 2.70 15.59 39.30
N MET A 84 3.57 15.58 38.28
CA MET A 84 4.86 16.26 38.36
C MET A 84 4.65 17.78 38.44
N PRO A 85 5.45 18.48 39.27
CA PRO A 85 5.45 19.94 39.27
C PRO A 85 5.76 20.44 37.85
N LYS A 86 4.80 21.16 37.27
CA LYS A 86 5.02 21.83 35.99
C LYS A 86 6.05 22.93 36.27
N PRO A 87 7.12 23.06 35.46
CA PRO A 87 8.04 24.17 35.64
C PRO A 87 7.23 25.47 35.53
N ASP A 88 7.38 26.35 36.51
CA ASP A 88 6.81 27.68 36.44
C ASP A 88 7.40 28.35 35.20
N THR A 89 6.57 28.52 34.16
CA THR A 89 6.98 29.17 32.91
C THR A 89 7.29 30.66 33.09
N ASP A 90 7.15 31.20 34.31
CA ASP A 90 7.48 32.58 34.67
C ASP A 90 8.99 32.81 34.89
N ASP A 91 9.78 31.77 35.14
CA ASP A 91 11.26 31.88 35.28
C ASP A 91 11.98 31.51 33.98
N GLN A 92 11.39 31.81 32.82
CA GLN A 92 12.19 31.99 31.60
C GLN A 92 12.97 33.30 31.75
N ASP A 93 14.06 33.23 32.51
CA ASP A 93 15.07 34.27 32.63
C ASP A 93 15.53 34.62 31.21
N GLY A 94 15.14 35.80 30.75
CA GLY A 94 15.42 36.27 29.40
C GLY A 94 16.93 36.43 29.21
N PHE A 95 17.49 35.59 28.34
CA PHE A 95 18.79 35.83 27.71
C PHE A 95 18.61 36.14 26.23
#